data_AF-A0A835Z240-F1
#
_entry.id   AF-A0A835Z240-F1
#
_cell.length_a   1.000
_cell.length_b   1.000
_cell.length_c   1.000
_cell.angle_alpha   90.00
_cell.angle_beta   90.00
_cell.angle_gamma   90.00
#
_symmetry.space_group_name_H-M   'P 1'
#
loop_
_entity.id
_entity.type
_entity.pdbx_description
1 polymer ?
#
loop_
_entity_poly.entity_id
_entity_poly.type
_entity_poly.pdbx_seq_one_letter_code
_entity_poly.pdbx_strand_id
1 'polypeptide(L)'
;YTLHNLGYTLVTEDGDGACLFRAIARYVFNDPSLHHLVRTATATYNYITMTAPMIAEAGTPEQYYRSRLDPRTWGDNVEVQGAAALFGITVVVFHTTDDVSYTMSQLYNNASQHPWPLVLSLHGQYHYNSLL
;
A
#
# COMPACT_ATOMS: atom_id res chain seq x y z
N TYR A 1 -10.18 -15.84 -7.68
CA TYR A 1 -9.83 -15.60 -9.09
C TYR A 1 -8.39 -15.99 -9.34
N THR A 2 -7.98 -16.31 -10.58
CA THR A 2 -6.56 -16.31 -10.96
C THR A 2 -6.21 -14.93 -11.56
N LEU A 3 -4.97 -14.49 -11.45
CA LEU A 3 -4.54 -13.20 -12.04
C LEU A 3 -4.78 -13.14 -13.55
N HIS A 4 -4.46 -14.23 -14.25
CA HIS A 4 -4.71 -14.38 -15.68
C HIS A 4 -6.17 -14.16 -16.06
N ASN A 5 -7.11 -14.71 -15.28
CA ASN A 5 -8.55 -14.55 -15.57
C ASN A 5 -9.07 -13.14 -15.28
N LEU A 6 -8.35 -12.36 -14.47
CA LEU A 6 -8.64 -10.95 -14.22
C LEU A 6 -7.93 -10.01 -15.20
N GLY A 7 -7.08 -10.54 -16.08
CA GLY A 7 -6.28 -9.75 -17.02
C GLY A 7 -5.09 -9.03 -16.38
N TYR A 8 -4.70 -9.40 -15.14
CA TYR A 8 -3.57 -8.79 -14.44
C TYR A 8 -2.27 -9.55 -14.65
N THR A 9 -1.18 -8.80 -14.72
CA THR A 9 0.20 -9.31 -14.65
C THR A 9 0.81 -9.00 -13.28
N LEU A 10 1.39 -10.01 -12.63
CA LEU A 10 2.10 -9.84 -11.36
C LEU A 10 3.46 -9.17 -11.60
N VAL A 11 3.72 -8.09 -10.85
CA VAL A 11 5.05 -7.50 -10.72
C VAL A 11 5.53 -7.72 -9.29
N THR A 12 6.52 -8.60 -9.15
CA THR A 12 7.14 -8.91 -7.86
C THR A 12 7.97 -7.74 -7.35
N GLU A 13 7.70 -7.30 -6.13
CA GLU A 13 8.49 -6.31 -5.40
C GLU A 13 9.43 -7.03 -4.43
N ASP A 14 10.53 -6.40 -4.01
CA ASP A 14 11.40 -7.06 -3.02
C ASP A 14 10.76 -7.04 -1.62
N GLY A 15 10.91 -8.14 -0.88
CA GLY A 15 10.38 -8.32 0.47
C GLY A 15 11.18 -7.61 1.59
N ASP A 16 11.65 -6.39 1.36
CA ASP A 16 12.52 -5.63 2.27
C ASP A 16 11.78 -4.59 3.14
N GLY A 17 10.45 -4.64 3.17
CA GLY A 17 9.60 -3.69 3.87
C GLY A 17 9.21 -2.45 3.06
N ALA A 18 9.82 -2.21 1.88
CA ALA A 18 9.45 -1.10 0.99
C ALA A 18 8.43 -1.47 -0.09
N CYS A 19 8.03 -2.74 -0.20
CA CYS A 19 7.19 -3.28 -1.28
C CYS A 19 5.91 -2.47 -1.55
N LEU A 20 5.11 -2.16 -0.51
CA LEU A 20 3.91 -1.34 -0.64
C LEU A 20 4.21 0.03 -1.26
N PHE A 21 5.24 0.71 -0.75
CA PHE A 21 5.60 2.06 -1.19
C PHE A 21 6.17 2.07 -2.61
N ARG A 22 6.82 0.97 -3.05
CA ARG A 22 7.26 0.80 -4.44
C ARG A 22 6.09 0.64 -5.39
N ALA A 23 5.10 -0.17 -5.03
CA ALA A 23 3.89 -0.33 -5.83
C ALA A 23 3.16 1.02 -6.00
N ILE A 24 3.03 1.79 -4.91
CA ILE A 24 2.43 3.13 -4.96
C ILE A 24 3.28 4.10 -5.78
N ALA A 25 4.60 4.12 -5.60
CA ALA A 25 5.49 5.02 -6.35
C ALA A 25 5.47 4.73 -7.86
N ARG A 26 5.42 3.45 -8.24
CA ARG A 26 5.22 3.02 -9.62
C ARG A 26 3.90 3.55 -10.19
N TYR A 27 2.82 3.47 -9.44
CA TYR A 27 1.52 3.91 -9.92
C TYR A 27 1.39 5.44 -10.00
N VAL A 28 1.84 6.16 -8.97
CA VAL A 28 1.70 7.63 -8.87
C VAL A 28 2.71 8.36 -9.74
N PHE A 29 3.96 7.91 -9.76
CA PHE A 29 5.08 8.62 -10.39
C PHE A 29 5.68 7.90 -11.60
N ASN A 30 5.24 6.68 -11.91
CA ASN A 30 5.88 5.81 -12.89
C ASN A 30 7.37 5.55 -12.59
N ASP A 31 7.75 5.63 -11.31
CA ASP A 31 9.12 5.42 -10.86
C ASP A 31 9.14 4.76 -9.46
N PRO A 32 9.36 3.44 -9.35
CA PRO A 32 9.40 2.75 -8.08
C PRO A 32 10.57 3.19 -7.18
N SER A 33 11.62 3.82 -7.72
CA SER A 33 12.78 4.29 -6.92
C SER A 33 12.40 5.43 -5.96
N LEU A 34 11.28 6.10 -6.23
CA LEU A 34 10.73 7.17 -5.38
C LEU A 34 9.95 6.66 -4.17
N HIS A 35 9.98 5.35 -3.88
CA HIS A 35 9.27 4.73 -2.75
C HIS A 35 9.58 5.37 -1.39
N HIS A 36 10.78 5.92 -1.21
CA HIS A 36 11.18 6.62 0.02
C HIS A 36 10.41 7.94 0.23
N LEU A 37 10.09 8.65 -0.86
CA LEU A 37 9.27 9.86 -0.82
C LEU A 37 7.82 9.51 -0.50
N VAL A 38 7.28 8.47 -1.14
CA VAL A 38 5.94 7.96 -0.84
C VAL A 38 5.82 7.58 0.64
N ARG A 39 6.77 6.79 1.17
CA ARG A 39 6.81 6.42 2.59
C ARG A 39 6.74 7.64 3.50
N THR A 40 7.63 8.60 3.27
CA THR A 40 7.73 9.80 4.11
C THR A 40 6.45 10.63 4.04
N ALA A 41 5.90 10.82 2.84
CA ALA A 41 4.67 11.59 2.64
C ALA A 41 3.46 10.91 3.29
N THR A 42 3.29 9.60 3.09
CA THR A 42 2.21 8.82 3.70
C THR A 42 2.32 8.81 5.23
N ALA A 43 3.51 8.57 5.79
CA ALA A 43 3.71 8.58 7.24
C ALA A 43 3.39 9.96 7.84
N THR A 44 3.83 11.03 7.18
CA THR A 44 3.55 12.42 7.60
C THR A 44 2.06 12.72 7.53
N TYR A 45 1.40 12.34 6.44
CA TYR A 45 -0.04 12.52 6.28
C TYR A 45 -0.82 11.79 7.38
N ASN A 46 -0.48 10.53 7.65
CA ASN A 46 -1.14 9.74 8.68
C ASN A 46 -0.91 10.33 10.08
N TYR A 47 0.30 10.78 10.37
CA TYR A 47 0.61 11.44 11.64
C TYR A 47 -0.23 12.70 11.87
N ILE A 48 -0.55 13.45 10.82
CA ILE A 48 -1.34 14.69 10.90
C ILE A 48 -2.85 14.40 10.94
N THR A 49 -3.31 13.38 10.22
CA THR A 49 -4.74 13.20 9.92
C THR A 49 -5.41 12.05 10.65
N MET A 50 -4.66 11.05 11.11
CA MET A 50 -5.25 9.87 11.74
C MET A 50 -5.46 10.04 13.24
N THR A 51 -6.52 9.40 13.74
CA THR A 51 -6.84 9.38 15.16
C THR A 51 -6.03 8.31 15.89
N ALA A 52 -5.78 8.51 17.19
CA ALA A 52 -5.03 7.55 18.01
C ALA A 52 -5.55 6.10 17.92
N PRO A 53 -6.88 5.82 17.89
CA PRO A 53 -7.39 4.45 17.69
C PRO A 53 -6.94 3.79 16.38
N MET A 54 -6.74 4.56 15.30
CA MET A 54 -6.36 4.02 13.98
C MET A 54 -4.90 3.55 13.93
N ILE A 55 -4.07 4.04 14.86
CA ILE A 55 -2.63 3.74 14.93
C ILE A 55 -2.23 3.15 16.28
N ALA A 56 -3.21 2.73 17.10
CA ALA A 56 -3.02 2.33 18.48
C ALA A 56 -2.08 1.12 18.63
N GLU A 57 -2.06 0.22 17.65
CA GLU A 57 -1.16 -0.94 17.62
C GLU A 57 0.33 -0.53 17.55
N ALA A 58 0.61 0.68 17.07
CA ALA A 58 1.95 1.24 16.95
C ALA A 58 2.34 2.17 18.12
N GLY A 59 1.49 2.31 19.14
CA GLY A 59 1.75 3.13 20.32
C GLY A 59 1.26 4.58 20.18
N THR A 60 2.07 5.55 20.62
CA THR A 60 1.72 6.98 20.47
C THR A 60 1.85 7.43 19.00
N PRO A 61 1.18 8.51 18.59
CA PRO A 61 1.34 9.05 17.24
C PRO A 61 2.79 9.30 16.82
N GLU A 62 3.62 9.78 17.74
CA GLU A 62 5.05 10.02 17.49
C GLU A 62 5.84 8.71 17.35
N GLN A 63 5.50 7.68 18.13
CA GLN A 63 6.12 6.35 18.02
C GLN A 63 5.76 5.70 16.68
N TYR A 64 4.48 5.75 16.31
CA TYR A 64 4.00 5.34 15.01
C TYR A 64 4.77 6.06 13.90
N TYR A 65 4.80 7.39 13.91
CA TYR A 65 5.45 8.18 12.87
C TYR A 65 6.93 7.81 12.70
N ARG A 66 7.68 7.77 13.81
CA ARG A 66 9.10 7.37 13.79
C ARG A 66 9.30 5.96 13.24
N SER A 67 8.44 5.01 13.62
CA SER A 67 8.52 3.63 13.13
C SER A 67 8.31 3.53 11.62
N ARG A 68 7.39 4.34 11.07
CA ARG A 68 7.03 4.32 9.63
C ARG A 68 8.06 5.00 8.73
N LEU A 69 8.96 5.80 9.30
CA LEU A 69 10.11 6.35 8.59
C LEU A 69 11.25 5.34 8.41
N ASP A 70 11.33 4.25 9.18
CA ASP A 70 12.35 3.21 8.95
C ASP A 70 12.09 2.52 7.60
N PRO A 71 13.06 2.50 6.67
CA PRO A 71 12.90 1.90 5.34
C PRO A 71 12.52 0.41 5.37
N ARG A 72 12.85 -0.30 6.45
CA ARG A 72 12.59 -1.74 6.64
C ARG A 72 11.23 -2.03 7.26
N THR A 73 10.52 -1.00 7.74
CA THR A 73 9.19 -1.18 8.32
C THR A 73 8.18 -1.39 7.23
N TRP A 74 7.43 -2.49 7.33
CA TRP A 74 6.38 -2.86 6.41
C TRP A 74 5.20 -1.90 6.55
N GLY A 75 4.59 -1.54 5.42
CA GLY A 75 3.31 -0.84 5.42
C GLY A 75 2.15 -1.83 5.53
N ASP A 76 1.05 -1.37 6.10
CA ASP A 76 -0.19 -2.14 6.29
C ASP A 76 -1.40 -1.30 5.83
N ASN A 77 -2.60 -1.75 6.16
CA ASN A 77 -3.89 -1.13 5.84
C ASN A 77 -3.94 0.37 6.15
N VAL A 78 -3.28 0.80 7.23
CA VAL A 78 -3.15 2.20 7.64
C VAL A 78 -2.37 3.01 6.60
N GLU A 79 -1.26 2.47 6.10
CA GLU A 79 -0.47 3.12 5.04
C GLU A 79 -1.19 3.08 3.69
N VAL A 80 -1.91 1.99 3.38
CA VAL A 80 -2.74 1.90 2.16
C VAL A 80 -3.82 2.98 2.17
N GLN A 81 -4.57 3.09 3.27
CA GLN A 81 -5.62 4.09 3.42
C GLN A 81 -5.06 5.52 3.37
N GLY A 82 -3.95 5.75 4.07
CA GLY A 82 -3.25 7.03 4.10
C GLY A 82 -2.79 7.48 2.72
N ALA A 83 -2.13 6.58 1.99
CA ALA A 83 -1.66 6.85 0.63
C ALA A 83 -2.83 7.07 -0.33
N ALA A 84 -3.90 6.27 -0.23
CA ALA A 84 -5.09 6.42 -1.06
C ALA A 84 -5.70 7.82 -0.90
N ALA A 85 -5.79 8.32 0.33
CA ALA A 85 -6.32 9.65 0.63
C ALA A 85 -5.35 10.77 0.19
N LEU A 86 -4.06 10.62 0.51
CA LEU A 86 -3.02 11.59 0.19
C LEU A 86 -2.85 11.82 -1.32
N PHE A 87 -2.80 10.75 -2.10
CA PHE A 87 -2.58 10.82 -3.55
C PHE A 87 -3.87 10.89 -4.36
N GLY A 88 -5.04 10.79 -3.72
CA GLY A 88 -6.33 10.81 -4.41
C GLY A 88 -6.48 9.64 -5.39
N ILE A 89 -6.14 8.43 -4.93
CA ILE A 89 -6.14 7.21 -5.73
C ILE A 89 -7.13 6.19 -5.16
N THR A 90 -7.73 5.39 -6.04
CA THR A 90 -8.46 4.19 -5.63
C THR A 90 -7.50 3.02 -5.52
N VAL A 91 -7.52 2.28 -4.41
CA VAL A 91 -6.69 1.08 -4.20
C VAL A 91 -7.57 -0.16 -4.02
N VAL A 92 -7.27 -1.21 -4.78
CA VAL A 92 -7.89 -2.53 -4.67
C VAL A 92 -6.84 -3.52 -4.19
N VAL A 93 -7.12 -4.24 -3.11
CA VAL A 93 -6.21 -5.27 -2.59
C VAL A 93 -6.84 -6.65 -2.80
N PHE A 94 -6.10 -7.53 -3.46
CA PHE A 94 -6.38 -8.95 -3.51
C PHE A 94 -5.49 -9.68 -2.50
N HIS A 95 -6.05 -10.63 -1.76
CA HIS A 95 -5.30 -11.50 -0.86
C HIS A 95 -5.14 -12.90 -1.44
N THR A 96 -3.99 -13.52 -1.22
CA THR A 96 -3.72 -14.92 -1.56
C THR A 96 -2.93 -15.64 -0.47
N THR A 97 -3.22 -16.93 -0.29
CA THR A 97 -2.48 -17.84 0.63
C THR A 97 -1.74 -18.95 -0.08
N ASP A 98 -2.02 -19.17 -1.38
CA ASP A 98 -1.49 -20.27 -2.19
C ASP A 98 -0.80 -19.78 -3.48
N ASP A 99 -0.72 -18.46 -3.69
CA ASP A 99 -0.21 -17.77 -4.88
C ASP A 99 -0.96 -18.06 -6.19
N VAL A 100 -2.03 -18.85 -6.12
CA VAL A 100 -2.84 -19.31 -7.26
C VAL A 100 -4.21 -18.65 -7.25
N SER A 101 -4.81 -18.53 -6.07
CA SER A 101 -6.17 -18.06 -5.84
C SER A 101 -6.17 -16.72 -5.10
N TYR A 102 -6.85 -15.74 -5.69
CA TYR A 102 -6.92 -14.37 -5.20
C TYR A 102 -8.35 -13.99 -4.84
N THR A 103 -8.53 -13.34 -3.69
CA THR A 103 -9.81 -12.82 -3.21
C THR A 103 -9.69 -11.32 -2.98
N MET A 104 -10.61 -10.52 -3.52
CA MET A 104 -10.63 -9.08 -3.22
C MET A 104 -10.95 -8.90 -1.74
N SER A 105 -10.02 -8.34 -0.98
CA SER A 105 -10.13 -8.18 0.46
C SER A 105 -10.48 -6.75 0.87
N GLN A 106 -10.01 -5.75 0.12
CA GLN A 106 -10.17 -4.34 0.48
C GLN A 106 -10.33 -3.44 -0.75
N LEU A 107 -11.11 -2.37 -0.58
CA LEU A 107 -11.29 -1.28 -1.53
C LEU A 107 -11.20 0.06 -0.79
N TYR A 108 -10.25 0.89 -1.20
CA TYR A 108 -10.10 2.25 -0.72
C TYR A 108 -10.46 3.19 -1.85
N ASN A 109 -11.66 3.78 -1.79
CA ASN A 109 -12.14 4.69 -2.82
C ASN A 109 -12.04 6.14 -2.34
N ASN A 110 -11.04 6.86 -2.83
CA ASN A 110 -10.97 8.31 -2.72
C ASN A 110 -11.24 8.85 -4.12
N ALA A 111 -12.18 9.79 -4.27
CA ALA A 111 -12.65 10.31 -5.55
C ALA A 111 -11.50 10.52 -6.55
N SER A 112 -11.24 9.48 -7.35
CA SER A 112 -9.91 9.25 -7.90
C SER A 112 -9.60 10.26 -8.98
N GLN A 113 -8.45 10.92 -8.87
CA GLN A 113 -7.94 11.76 -9.96
C GLN A 113 -7.34 10.92 -11.09
N HIS A 114 -7.10 9.63 -10.84
CA HIS A 114 -6.57 8.68 -11.80
C HIS A 114 -7.67 7.83 -12.45
N PRO A 115 -7.56 7.52 -13.75
CA PRO A 115 -8.60 6.80 -14.50
C PRO A 115 -8.73 5.31 -14.13
N TRP A 116 -7.71 4.71 -13.52
CA TRP A 116 -7.64 3.28 -13.20
C TRP A 116 -7.22 3.07 -11.75
N PRO A 117 -7.70 2.07 -11.00
CA PRO A 117 -7.25 1.85 -9.62
C PRO A 117 -5.81 1.32 -9.56
N LEU A 118 -5.11 1.60 -8.45
CA LEU A 118 -3.94 0.83 -8.06
C LEU A 118 -4.42 -0.55 -7.58
N VAL A 119 -3.89 -1.61 -8.17
CA VAL A 119 -4.25 -2.98 -7.81
C VAL A 119 -3.04 -3.66 -7.17
N LEU A 120 -3.24 -4.19 -5.96
CA LEU A 120 -2.21 -4.84 -5.17
C LEU A 120 -2.57 -6.30 -4.94
N SER A 121 -1.57 -7.18 -4.86
CA SER A 121 -1.73 -8.50 -4.25
C SER A 121 -0.96 -8.60 -2.94
N LEU A 122 -1.64 -9.00 -1.87
CA LEU A 122 -1.10 -9.28 -0.56
C LEU A 122 -0.86 -10.79 -0.42
N HIS A 123 0.41 -11.14 -0.25
CA HIS A 123 0.89 -12.49 -0.03
C HIS A 123 1.26 -12.65 1.45
N GLY A 124 0.61 -13.59 2.14
CA GLY A 124 0.77 -13.75 3.58
C GLY A 124 0.15 -12.57 4.35
N GLN A 125 0.91 -11.94 5.24
CA GLN A 125 0.42 -10.84 6.09
C GLN A 125 0.91 -9.45 5.70
N TYR A 126 2.06 -9.32 5.03
CA TYR A 126 2.68 -8.01 4.83
C TYR A 126 3.23 -7.79 3.40
N HIS A 127 3.36 -8.84 2.58
CA HIS A 127 4.05 -8.72 1.30
C HIS A 127 3.12 -8.29 0.18
N TYR A 128 3.30 -7.05 -0.27
CA TYR A 128 2.54 -6.47 -1.37
C TYR A 128 3.31 -6.56 -2.69
N ASN A 129 2.64 -7.03 -3.73
CA ASN A 129 3.09 -6.94 -5.12
C ASN A 129 2.14 -6.04 -5.92
N SER A 130 2.63 -5.52 -7.05
CA SER A 130 1.78 -4.75 -7.96
C SER A 130 1.09 -5.68 -8.95
N LEU A 131 -0.17 -5.39 -9.27
CA LEU A 131 -0.91 -6.01 -10.36
C LEU A 131 -1.18 -4.95 -11.44
N LEU A 132 -0.67 -5.20 -12.66
CA LEU A 132 -0.80 -4.31 -13.83
C LEU A 132 -1.76 -4.87 -14.86
#